data_AF-A0ABD3FTB6-F1
#
_entry.id   AF-A0ABD3FTB6-F1
#
_cell.length_a   1.000
_cell.length_b   1.000
_cell.length_c   1.000
_cell.angle_alpha   90.00
_cell.angle_beta   90.00
_cell.angle_gamma   90.00
#
_symmetry.space_group_name_H-M   'P 1'
#
loop_
_entity.id
_entity.type
_entity.pdbx_description
1 polymer ?
#
loop_
_entity_poly.entity_id
_entity_poly.type
_entity_poly.pdbx_seq_one_letter_code
_entity_poly.pdbx_strand_id
1 'polypeptide(L)'
;MGVGSFGTAVLYWINVSLFVLMETYLGQMFIYVLPTVEVTAIVGVFINAIFLLFAGFNPPTASIPTGYMWVSYLTPNRYSNSILVALLFGHCSEDPTYDEATQSYTNVGSEIGCQPLQNAPLAIGHTTVKNYIADVFEIRFDDMWSNFGYVFLYIAVIRIISLLSLRYLNYQKR
;
A
#
# COMPACT_ATOMS: atom_id res chain seq x y z
N MET A 1 10.14 -12.45 -15.15
CA MET A 1 9.33 -11.35 -14.58
C MET A 1 8.73 -11.89 -13.29
N GLY A 2 9.28 -11.53 -12.14
CA GLY A 2 8.85 -12.12 -10.86
C GLY A 2 9.92 -11.91 -9.81
N VAL A 3 9.48 -11.55 -8.60
CA VAL A 3 10.22 -11.47 -7.32
C VAL A 3 11.71 -11.81 -7.46
N GLY A 4 12.52 -10.76 -7.63
CA GLY A 4 13.91 -10.88 -8.11
C GLY A 4 14.79 -11.79 -7.26
N SER A 5 14.53 -11.89 -5.96
CA SER A 5 15.22 -12.80 -5.04
C SER A 5 14.23 -13.61 -4.20
N PHE A 6 14.69 -14.76 -3.67
CA PHE A 6 13.92 -15.53 -2.69
C PHE A 6 13.51 -14.69 -1.48
N GLY A 7 14.38 -13.80 -1.00
CA GLY A 7 14.06 -12.88 0.09
C GLY A 7 12.90 -11.95 -0.25
N THR A 8 12.91 -11.36 -1.45
CA THR A 8 11.80 -10.54 -1.96
C THR A 8 10.50 -11.35 -2.07
N ALA A 9 10.58 -12.60 -2.51
CA ALA A 9 9.43 -13.50 -2.57
C ALA A 9 8.81 -13.78 -1.21
N VAL A 10 9.65 -14.07 -0.22
CA VAL A 10 9.21 -14.30 1.17
C VAL A 10 8.58 -13.03 1.75
N LEU A 11 9.22 -11.87 1.60
CA LEU A 11 8.67 -10.59 2.09
C LEU A 11 7.35 -10.22 1.41
N TYR A 12 7.25 -10.46 0.11
CA TYR A 12 5.99 -10.27 -0.63
C TYR A 12 4.89 -11.15 -0.07
N TRP A 13 5.17 -12.45 0.13
CA TRP A 13 4.21 -13.39 0.71
C TRP A 13 3.80 -13.02 2.13
N ILE A 14 4.75 -12.61 2.98
CA ILE A 14 4.47 -12.13 4.33
C ILE A 14 3.54 -10.92 4.29
N ASN A 15 3.84 -9.93 3.44
CA ASN A 15 3.02 -8.73 3.33
C ASN A 15 1.59 -9.04 2.87
N VAL A 16 1.43 -9.86 1.83
CA VAL A 16 0.09 -10.29 1.37
C VAL A 16 -0.65 -11.04 2.48
N SER A 17 0.04 -11.92 3.21
CA SER A 17 -0.57 -12.68 4.31
C SER A 17 -1.02 -11.76 5.45
N LEU A 18 -0.19 -10.78 5.83
CA LEU A 18 -0.54 -9.77 6.83
C LEU A 18 -1.70 -8.88 6.38
N PHE A 19 -1.74 -8.52 5.09
CA PHE A 19 -2.85 -7.75 4.52
C PHE A 19 -4.17 -8.50 4.62
N VAL A 20 -4.20 -9.78 4.20
CA VAL A 20 -5.40 -10.62 4.32
C VAL A 20 -5.81 -10.80 5.79
N LEU A 21 -4.84 -10.99 6.69
CA LEU A 21 -5.10 -11.09 8.12
C LEU A 21 -5.73 -9.81 8.69
N MET A 22 -5.20 -8.65 8.30
CA MET A 22 -5.69 -7.33 8.70
C MET A 22 -7.13 -7.09 8.22
N GLU A 23 -7.41 -7.37 6.95
CA GLU A 23 -8.77 -7.27 6.37
C GLU A 23 -9.75 -8.23 7.07
N THR A 24 -9.31 -9.45 7.39
CA THR A 24 -10.12 -10.42 8.14
C THR A 24 -10.47 -9.90 9.54
N TYR A 25 -9.49 -9.33 10.24
CA TYR A 25 -9.71 -8.75 11.57
C TYR A 25 -10.57 -7.49 11.53
N LEU A 26 -10.46 -6.69 10.47
CA LEU A 26 -11.34 -5.54 10.26
C LEU A 26 -12.79 -5.99 10.10
N GLY A 27 -13.04 -7.04 9.30
CA GLY A 27 -14.37 -7.63 9.16
C GLY A 27 -14.92 -8.15 10.49
N GLN A 28 -14.10 -8.86 11.27
CA GLN A 28 -14.48 -9.32 12.62
C GLN A 28 -14.80 -8.16 13.56
N MET A 29 -13.99 -7.10 13.53
CA MET A 29 -14.22 -5.90 14.33
C MET A 29 -15.60 -5.29 14.02
N PHE A 30 -15.96 -5.15 12.75
CA PHE A 30 -17.27 -4.60 12.39
C PHE A 30 -18.43 -5.47 12.89
N ILE A 31 -18.31 -6.80 12.78
CA ILE A 31 -19.32 -7.73 13.31
C ILE A 31 -19.51 -7.54 14.82
N TYR A 32 -18.43 -7.29 15.57
CA TYR A 32 -18.50 -7.11 17.03
C TYR A 32 -18.95 -5.70 17.45
N VAL A 33 -18.68 -4.69 16.63
CA VAL A 33 -19.03 -3.29 16.91
C VAL A 33 -20.47 -2.97 16.52
N LEU A 34 -21.04 -3.64 15.52
CA LEU A 34 -22.32 -3.27 14.94
C LEU A 34 -23.45 -4.22 15.40
N PRO A 35 -24.69 -3.72 15.51
CA PRO A 35 -25.78 -4.46 16.13
C PRO A 35 -26.33 -5.59 15.27
N THR A 36 -26.20 -5.51 13.94
CA THR A 36 -26.74 -6.50 12.99
C THR A 36 -25.78 -6.77 11.84
N VAL A 37 -25.93 -7.96 11.24
CA VAL A 37 -25.12 -8.40 10.09
C VAL A 37 -25.38 -7.51 8.86
N GLU A 38 -26.63 -7.06 8.66
CA GLU A 38 -27.00 -6.19 7.55
C GLU A 38 -26.28 -4.83 7.62
N VAL A 39 -26.29 -4.20 8.80
CA VAL A 39 -25.58 -2.93 9.02
C VAL A 39 -24.07 -3.13 8.86
N THR A 40 -23.55 -4.26 9.35
CA THR A 40 -22.15 -4.63 9.19
C THR A 40 -21.74 -4.70 7.72
N ALA A 41 -22.55 -5.35 6.88
CA ALA A 41 -22.26 -5.48 5.45
C ALA A 41 -22.21 -4.10 4.76
N ILE A 42 -23.21 -3.24 5.02
CA ILE A 42 -23.28 -1.90 4.41
C ILE A 42 -22.08 -1.04 4.84
N VAL A 43 -21.79 -0.99 6.14
CA VAL A 43 -20.67 -0.21 6.69
C VAL A 43 -19.34 -0.77 6.17
N GLY A 44 -19.18 -2.09 6.13
CA GLY A 44 -17.97 -2.74 5.63
C GLY A 44 -17.67 -2.38 4.18
N VAL A 45 -18.67 -2.45 3.30
CA VAL A 45 -18.53 -2.06 1.88
C VAL A 45 -18.18 -0.58 1.77
N PHE A 46 -18.85 0.29 2.55
CA PHE A 46 -18.58 1.73 2.53
C PHE A 46 -17.16 2.07 2.97
N ILE A 47 -16.68 1.50 4.08
CA ILE A 47 -15.32 1.73 4.57
C ILE A 47 -14.28 1.14 3.61
N ASN A 48 -14.54 -0.05 3.05
CA ASN A 48 -13.63 -0.65 2.07
C ASN A 48 -13.51 0.22 0.80
N ALA A 49 -14.60 0.82 0.33
CA ALA A 49 -14.57 1.76 -0.80
C ALA A 49 -13.72 3.01 -0.48
N ILE A 50 -13.83 3.55 0.74
CA ILE A 50 -12.97 4.65 1.19
C ILE A 50 -11.51 4.22 1.18
N PHE A 51 -11.19 3.06 1.75
CA PHE A 51 -9.82 2.55 1.77
C PHE A 51 -9.26 2.30 0.38
N LEU A 52 -10.07 1.79 -0.55
CA LEU A 52 -9.66 1.63 -1.94
C LEU A 52 -9.33 2.96 -2.60
N LEU A 53 -10.17 3.98 -2.40
CA LEU A 53 -9.98 5.32 -2.96
C LEU A 53 -8.71 5.99 -2.41
N PHE A 54 -8.41 5.80 -1.12
CA PHE A 54 -7.30 6.47 -0.44
C PHE A 54 -6.05 5.58 -0.25
N ALA A 55 -6.00 4.41 -0.87
CA ALA A 55 -4.84 3.50 -0.87
C ALA A 55 -3.62 4.06 -1.64
N GLY A 56 -3.78 5.18 -2.35
CA GLY A 56 -2.68 5.90 -3.02
C GLY A 56 -2.29 5.37 -4.39
N PHE A 57 -3.12 4.51 -5.01
CA PHE A 57 -2.93 4.03 -6.39
C PHE A 57 -3.81 4.79 -7.39
N ASN A 58 -5.12 4.88 -7.12
CA ASN A 58 -6.05 5.64 -7.96
C ASN A 58 -7.08 6.38 -7.08
N PRO A 59 -6.92 7.70 -6.84
CA PRO A 59 -5.84 8.56 -7.33
C PRO A 59 -4.45 8.21 -6.78
N PRO A 60 -3.37 8.49 -7.53
CA PRO A 60 -2.01 8.34 -7.03
C PRO A 60 -1.76 9.31 -5.88
N THR A 61 -0.95 8.92 -4.91
CA THR A 61 -0.76 9.67 -3.66
C THR A 61 -0.44 11.14 -3.86
N ALA A 62 0.45 11.49 -4.80
CA ALA A 62 0.87 12.87 -5.04
C ALA A 62 -0.29 13.79 -5.52
N SER A 63 -1.40 13.21 -5.97
CA SER A 63 -2.59 13.93 -6.43
C SER A 63 -3.72 13.98 -5.40
N ILE A 64 -3.53 13.37 -4.22
CA ILE A 64 -4.51 13.46 -3.13
C ILE A 64 -4.47 14.88 -2.55
N PRO A 65 -5.61 15.61 -2.50
CA PRO A 65 -5.62 16.95 -1.93
C PRO A 65 -5.20 16.94 -0.46
N THR A 66 -4.41 17.93 -0.04
CA THR A 66 -3.84 18.01 1.32
C THR A 66 -4.89 17.87 2.43
N GLY A 67 -6.09 18.41 2.22
CA GLY A 67 -7.20 18.31 3.18
C GLY A 67 -7.74 16.89 3.41
N TYR A 68 -7.50 15.96 2.47
CA TYR A 68 -7.90 14.55 2.56
C TYR A 68 -6.72 13.60 2.82
N MET A 69 -5.49 14.11 2.90
CA MET A 69 -4.28 13.30 3.10
C MET A 69 -4.36 12.45 4.37
N TRP A 70 -5.00 12.97 5.43
CA TRP A 70 -5.21 12.26 6.69
C TRP A 70 -6.02 10.97 6.53
N VAL A 71 -6.98 10.92 5.60
CA VAL A 71 -7.76 9.71 5.30
C VAL A 71 -6.85 8.65 4.68
N SER A 72 -5.91 9.07 3.84
CA SER A 72 -4.90 8.17 3.26
C SER A 72 -3.95 7.62 4.32
N TYR A 73 -3.56 8.42 5.32
CA TYR A 73 -2.77 7.91 6.45
C TYR A 73 -3.56 6.94 7.34
N LEU A 74 -4.88 7.15 7.47
CA LEU A 74 -5.78 6.25 8.23
C LEU A 74 -6.09 4.96 7.47
N THR A 75 -5.87 4.94 6.16
CA THR A 75 -6.17 3.80 5.30
C THR A 75 -5.09 2.73 5.44
N PRO A 76 -5.40 1.57 6.05
CA PRO A 76 -4.38 0.55 6.29
C PRO A 76 -3.85 -0.07 4.98
N ASN A 77 -4.69 -0.08 3.93
CA ASN A 77 -4.38 -0.66 2.63
C ASN A 77 -3.23 0.07 1.92
N ARG A 78 -3.04 1.37 2.22
CA ARG A 78 -1.93 2.18 1.72
C ARG A 78 -0.58 1.55 2.03
N TYR A 79 -0.38 1.13 3.28
CA TYR A 79 0.91 0.63 3.74
C TYR A 79 1.26 -0.72 3.11
N SER A 80 0.28 -1.63 3.03
CA SER A 80 0.47 -2.91 2.32
C SER A 80 0.76 -2.70 0.84
N ASN A 81 0.00 -1.83 0.16
CA ASN A 81 0.23 -1.52 -1.25
C ASN A 81 1.63 -0.91 -1.49
N SER A 82 2.04 0.02 -0.62
CA SER A 82 3.38 0.61 -0.65
C SER A 82 4.48 -0.45 -0.54
N ILE A 83 4.33 -1.42 0.36
CA ILE A 83 5.28 -2.54 0.48
C ILE A 83 5.32 -3.41 -0.78
N LEU A 84 4.16 -3.78 -1.35
CA LEU A 84 4.11 -4.61 -2.56
C LEU A 84 4.81 -3.92 -3.74
N VAL A 85 4.49 -2.64 -3.96
CA VAL A 85 5.04 -1.86 -5.06
C VAL A 85 6.54 -1.61 -4.84
N ALA A 86 6.95 -1.25 -3.61
CA ALA A 86 8.36 -1.06 -3.27
C ALA A 86 9.18 -2.34 -3.51
N LEU A 87 8.71 -3.50 -3.05
CA LEU A 87 9.42 -4.78 -3.21
C LEU A 87 9.65 -5.17 -4.68
N LEU A 88 8.70 -4.84 -5.57
CA LEU A 88 8.76 -5.23 -6.97
C LEU A 88 9.45 -4.19 -7.86
N PHE A 89 9.25 -2.91 -7.56
CA PHE A 89 9.57 -1.79 -8.46
C PHE A 89 10.49 -0.73 -7.83
N GLY A 90 10.67 -0.74 -6.52
CA GLY A 90 11.44 0.29 -5.81
C GLY A 90 12.93 -0.03 -5.64
N HIS A 91 13.36 -1.27 -5.88
CA HIS A 91 14.76 -1.65 -5.74
C HIS A 91 15.53 -1.46 -7.05
N CYS A 92 16.67 -0.78 -6.96
CA CYS A 92 17.65 -0.64 -8.02
C CYS A 92 19.04 -0.54 -7.39
N SER A 93 19.96 -1.46 -7.73
CA SER A 93 21.30 -1.51 -7.11
C SER A 93 22.20 -0.35 -7.52
N GLU A 94 22.09 0.08 -8.78
CA GLU A 94 22.81 1.22 -9.34
C GLU A 94 21.84 2.03 -10.20
N ASP A 95 21.63 3.30 -9.86
CA ASP A 95 20.69 4.15 -10.58
C ASP A 95 21.23 4.46 -11.99
N PRO A 96 20.45 4.20 -13.06
CA PRO A 96 20.91 4.43 -14.42
C PRO A 96 21.02 5.93 -14.70
N THR A 97 22.02 6.32 -15.49
CA THR A 97 22.28 7.72 -15.83
C THR A 97 21.75 8.03 -17.22
N TYR A 98 20.93 9.07 -17.33
CA TYR A 98 20.42 9.53 -18.62
C TYR A 98 21.50 10.36 -19.34
N ASP A 99 21.89 9.93 -20.54
CA ASP A 99 22.82 10.65 -21.41
C ASP A 99 22.04 11.48 -22.42
N GLU A 100 22.16 12.81 -22.32
CA GLU A 100 21.50 13.76 -23.21
C GLU A 100 22.01 13.70 -24.65
N ALA A 101 23.29 13.31 -24.86
CA ALA A 101 23.88 13.27 -26.20
C ALA A 101 23.39 12.06 -27.01
N THR A 102 23.22 10.90 -26.36
CA THR A 102 22.72 9.67 -27.00
C THR A 102 21.23 9.47 -26.82
N GLN A 103 20.55 10.34 -26.05
CA GLN A 103 19.12 10.24 -25.72
C GLN A 103 18.76 8.88 -25.11
N SER A 104 19.66 8.30 -24.31
CA SER A 104 19.52 6.94 -23.78
C SER A 104 20.05 6.81 -22.36
N TYR A 105 19.53 5.82 -21.63
CA TYR A 105 20.04 5.48 -20.31
C TYR A 105 21.28 4.59 -20.42
N THR A 106 22.31 4.93 -19.66
CA THR A 106 23.53 4.15 -19.46
C THR A 106 23.48 3.45 -18.09
N ASN A 107 24.20 2.33 -17.95
CA ASN A 107 24.26 1.52 -16.72
C ASN A 107 22.88 1.02 -16.23
N VAL A 108 22.03 0.57 -17.16
CA VAL A 108 20.71 0.04 -16.81
C VAL A 108 20.84 -1.35 -16.18
N GLY A 109 20.55 -1.44 -14.88
CA GLY A 109 20.47 -2.69 -14.14
C GLY A 109 19.34 -3.61 -14.62
N SER A 110 19.45 -4.90 -14.30
CA SER A 110 18.46 -5.92 -14.67
C SER A 110 17.14 -5.81 -13.91
N GLU A 111 17.15 -5.11 -12.77
CA GLU A 111 16.01 -4.92 -11.89
C GLU A 111 14.98 -4.00 -12.53
N ILE A 112 13.70 -4.30 -12.29
CA ILE A 112 12.60 -3.55 -12.93
C ILE A 112 12.63 -2.07 -12.52
N GLY A 113 13.01 -1.76 -11.28
CA GLY A 113 13.16 -0.38 -10.81
C GLY A 113 14.20 0.43 -11.58
N CYS A 114 15.26 -0.23 -12.07
CA CYS A 114 16.31 0.41 -12.89
C CYS A 114 15.89 0.60 -14.35
N GLN A 115 14.80 -0.02 -14.80
CA GLN A 115 14.41 0.08 -16.21
C GLN A 115 13.86 1.49 -16.51
N PRO A 116 14.19 2.05 -17.69
CA PRO A 116 13.58 3.29 -18.13
C PRO A 116 12.08 3.09 -18.36
N LEU A 117 11.29 4.08 -17.95
CA LEU A 117 9.85 4.04 -18.15
C LEU A 117 9.53 4.16 -19.65
N GLN A 118 8.83 3.15 -20.18
CA GLN A 118 8.44 3.12 -21.59
C GLN A 118 7.04 3.69 -21.80
N ASN A 119 6.83 4.34 -22.94
CA ASN A 119 5.52 4.88 -23.36
C ASN A 119 4.89 5.85 -22.34
N ALA A 120 5.73 6.57 -21.58
CA ALA A 120 5.25 7.62 -20.69
C ALA A 120 4.67 8.79 -21.51
N PRO A 121 3.58 9.43 -21.06
CA PRO A 121 3.12 10.69 -21.64
C PRO A 121 4.24 11.73 -21.68
N LEU A 122 4.26 12.58 -22.71
CA LEU A 122 5.30 13.62 -22.90
C LEU A 122 5.45 14.56 -21.69
N ALA A 123 4.42 14.68 -20.84
CA ALA A 123 4.46 15.48 -19.63
C ALA A 123 5.38 14.91 -18.52
N ILE A 124 5.74 13.62 -18.57
CA ILE A 124 6.42 12.91 -17.46
C ILE A 124 7.95 12.86 -17.67
N GLY A 125 8.47 13.34 -18.81
CA GLY A 125 9.91 13.40 -19.08
C GLY A 125 10.60 12.02 -19.08
N HIS A 126 11.93 12.03 -19.14
CA HIS A 126 12.73 10.82 -19.00
C HIS A 126 12.84 10.44 -17.52
N THR A 127 12.29 9.28 -17.15
CA THR A 127 12.38 8.75 -15.79
C THR A 127 12.53 7.24 -15.79
N THR A 128 12.94 6.67 -14.65
CA THR A 128 12.99 5.22 -14.40
C THR A 128 11.71 4.76 -13.72
N VAL A 129 11.46 3.46 -13.70
CA VAL A 129 10.31 2.91 -12.97
C VAL A 129 10.37 3.26 -11.48
N LYS A 130 11.55 3.14 -10.84
CA LYS A 130 11.77 3.50 -9.43
C LYS A 130 11.44 4.97 -9.15
N ASN A 131 11.92 5.88 -9.99
CA ASN A 131 11.69 7.31 -9.79
C ASN A 131 10.22 7.67 -10.05
N TYR A 132 9.61 7.08 -11.08
CA TYR A 132 8.19 7.27 -11.35
C TYR A 132 7.30 6.86 -10.19
N ILE A 133 7.54 5.71 -9.55
CA ILE A 133 6.74 5.29 -8.39
C ILE A 133 6.98 6.19 -7.16
N ALA A 134 8.19 6.71 -7.00
CA ALA A 134 8.53 7.61 -5.90
C ALA A 134 7.84 8.97 -6.09
N ASP A 135 7.84 9.51 -7.31
CA ASP A 135 7.29 10.85 -7.58
C ASP A 135 5.77 10.85 -7.68
N VAL A 136 5.17 9.83 -8.33
CA VAL A 136 3.71 9.80 -8.56
C VAL A 136 2.97 9.17 -7.39
N PHE A 137 3.45 8.05 -6.88
CA PHE A 137 2.75 7.27 -5.86
C PHE A 137 3.28 7.51 -4.43
N GLU A 138 4.36 8.29 -4.28
CA GLU A 138 5.07 8.49 -3.01
C GLU A 138 5.51 7.17 -2.35
N ILE A 139 5.91 6.18 -3.18
CA ILE A 139 6.33 4.86 -2.71
C ILE A 139 7.85 4.74 -2.89
N ARG A 140 8.56 4.67 -1.76
CA ARG A 140 10.02 4.49 -1.71
C ARG A 140 10.38 3.15 -1.08
N PHE A 141 11.47 2.56 -1.56
CA PHE A 141 11.98 1.30 -1.02
C PHE A 141 12.45 1.43 0.44
N ASP A 142 13.05 2.58 0.78
CA ASP A 142 13.59 2.84 2.13
C ASP A 142 12.50 2.87 3.21
N ASP A 143 11.27 3.26 2.85
CA ASP A 143 10.14 3.35 3.77
C ASP A 143 9.48 1.98 4.06
N MET A 144 9.91 0.91 3.37
CA MET A 144 9.30 -0.41 3.45
C MET A 144 9.17 -0.95 4.88
N TRP A 145 10.24 -0.84 5.69
CA TRP A 145 10.22 -1.33 7.07
C TRP A 145 9.32 -0.50 7.97
N SER A 146 9.23 0.81 7.73
CA SER A 146 8.27 1.67 8.44
C SER A 146 6.84 1.26 8.09
N ASN A 147 6.57 0.95 6.82
CA ASN A 147 5.26 0.49 6.37
C ASN A 147 4.88 -0.86 7.01
N PHE A 148 5.82 -1.80 7.14
CA PHE A 148 5.57 -3.04 7.90
C PHE A 148 5.19 -2.73 9.35
N GLY A 149 5.89 -1.80 10.00
CA GLY A 149 5.56 -1.33 11.34
C GLY A 149 4.12 -0.80 11.44
N TYR A 150 3.68 0.01 10.47
CA TYR A 150 2.30 0.50 10.41
C TYR A 150 1.28 -0.64 10.24
N VAL A 151 1.55 -1.63 9.38
CA VAL A 151 0.66 -2.80 9.23
C VAL A 151 0.47 -3.53 10.55
N PHE A 152 1.55 -3.78 11.30
CA PHE A 152 1.45 -4.40 12.63
C PHE A 152 0.69 -3.53 13.63
N LEU A 153 0.90 -2.21 13.59
CA LEU A 153 0.18 -1.26 14.43
C LEU A 153 -1.34 -1.31 14.17
N TYR A 154 -1.75 -1.29 12.90
CA TYR A 154 -3.16 -1.40 12.52
C TYR A 154 -3.79 -2.71 12.96
N ILE A 155 -3.09 -3.84 12.76
CA ILE A 155 -3.54 -5.15 13.25
C ILE A 155 -3.76 -5.10 14.76
N ALA A 156 -2.80 -4.57 15.53
CA ALA A 156 -2.92 -4.47 16.98
C ALA A 156 -4.11 -3.59 17.41
N VAL A 157 -4.28 -2.41 16.79
CA VAL A 157 -5.38 -1.48 17.08
C VAL A 157 -6.74 -2.12 16.79
N ILE A 158 -6.92 -2.74 15.63
CA ILE A 158 -8.17 -3.43 15.25
C ILE A 158 -8.49 -4.54 16.25
N ARG A 159 -7.47 -5.31 16.68
CA ARG A 159 -7.64 -6.36 17.69
C ARG A 159 -8.04 -5.81 19.05
N ILE A 160 -7.43 -4.70 19.49
CA ILE A 160 -7.79 -4.06 20.76
C ILE A 160 -9.24 -3.58 20.71
N ILE A 161 -9.65 -2.89 19.65
CA ILE A 161 -11.04 -2.43 19.48
C ILE A 161 -11.99 -3.62 19.49
N SER A 162 -11.67 -4.69 18.75
CA SER A 162 -12.49 -5.91 18.71
C SER A 162 -12.69 -6.53 20.09
N LEU A 163 -11.62 -6.62 20.91
CA LEU A 163 -11.68 -7.15 22.27
C LEU A 163 -12.49 -6.25 23.21
N LEU A 164 -12.36 -4.93 23.07
CA LEU A 164 -13.15 -3.97 23.84
C LEU A 164 -14.64 -4.07 23.46
N SER A 165 -14.95 -4.20 22.17
CA SER A 165 -16.31 -4.39 21.69
C SER A 165 -16.96 -5.64 22.28
N LEU A 166 -16.26 -6.78 22.26
CA LEU A 166 -16.77 -8.02 22.87
C LEU A 166 -17.00 -7.88 24.38
N ARG A 167 -16.19 -7.07 25.07
CA ARG A 167 -16.31 -6.87 26.52
C ARG A 167 -17.46 -5.93 26.90
N TYR A 168 -17.67 -4.87 26.13
CA TYR A 168 -18.55 -3.77 26.53
C TYR A 168 -19.85 -3.66 25.71
N LEU A 169 -19.90 -4.22 24.51
CA LEU A 169 -21.08 -4.20 23.65
C LEU A 169 -21.79 -5.55 23.77
N ASN A 170 -23.06 -5.54 24.17
CA ASN A 170 -23.89 -6.74 24.23
C ASN A 170 -25.20 -6.51 23.47
N TYR A 171 -25.19 -6.84 22.18
CA TYR A 171 -26.35 -6.72 21.30
C TYR A 171 -27.36 -7.86 21.45
N GLN A 172 -27.03 -8.92 22.20
CA GLN A 172 -27.92 -10.07 22.41
C GLN A 172 -28.94 -9.86 23.55
N LYS A 173 -28.81 -8.81 24.37
CA LYS A 173 -29.71 -8.51 25.49
C LYS A 173 -30.96 -7.70 25.12
N ARG A 174 -31.46 -7.81 23.89
CA ARG A 174 -32.73 -7.17 23.49
C ARG A 174 -33.82 -8.21 23.29
#